data_AF-A0A9W8NPT3-F1
#
_entry.id   AF-A0A9W8NPT3-F1
#
_cell.length_a   1.000
_cell.length_b   1.000
_cell.length_c   1.000
_cell.angle_alpha   90.00
_cell.angle_beta   90.00
_cell.angle_gamma   90.00
#
_symmetry.space_group_name_H-M   'P 1'
#
loop_
_entity.id
_entity.type
_entity.pdbx_description
1 polymer ?
#
loop_
_entity_poly.entity_id
_entity_poly.type
_entity_poly.pdbx_seq_one_letter_code
_entity_poly.pdbx_strand_id
1 'polypeptide(L)'
;MGKMDSRGITACRSILHFIQLAQYPSHDEDTLGYMAEALDIWHQHRDYFIDSGARRHFNIPKFHSLLHYIDSIRWLGTTDNYNTEAFERLHIDLAKEGWRASNHRDHFPQMVTFIDRQEKVSSYDFY
;
A
#
# COMPACT_ATOMS: atom_id res chain seq x y z
N MET A 1 -28.52 -3.86 19.86
CA MET A 1 -27.28 -3.66 19.10
C MET A 1 -26.16 -4.37 19.84
N GLY A 2 -25.59 -5.43 19.25
CA GLY A 2 -24.57 -6.25 19.91
C GLY A 2 -23.27 -5.46 20.10
N LYS A 3 -22.79 -5.36 21.35
CA LYS A 3 -21.46 -4.82 21.64
C LYS A 3 -20.42 -5.80 21.13
N MET A 4 -19.50 -5.33 20.30
CA MET A 4 -18.34 -6.13 19.89
C MET A 4 -17.47 -6.40 21.12
N ASP A 5 -16.95 -7.62 21.22
CA ASP A 5 -16.07 -8.02 22.33
C ASP A 5 -14.82 -7.13 22.36
N SER A 6 -14.28 -6.88 23.56
CA SER A 6 -13.11 -6.03 23.74
C SER A 6 -11.89 -6.55 22.97
N ARG A 7 -11.73 -7.87 22.81
CA ARG A 7 -10.66 -8.47 21.99
C ARG A 7 -10.77 -8.02 20.54
N GLY A 8 -11.98 -8.05 19.97
CA GLY A 8 -12.21 -7.60 18.60
C GLY A 8 -11.90 -6.12 18.41
N ILE A 9 -12.31 -5.28 19.37
CA ILE A 9 -12.06 -3.83 19.31
C ILE A 9 -10.54 -3.57 19.37
N THR A 10 -9.83 -4.24 20.27
CA THR A 10 -8.39 -4.08 20.43
C THR A 10 -7.62 -4.61 19.21
N ALA A 11 -8.06 -5.71 18.60
CA ALA A 11 -7.48 -6.23 17.35
C ALA A 11 -7.66 -5.24 16.17
N CYS A 12 -8.86 -4.65 16.03
CA CYS A 12 -9.10 -3.60 15.02
C CYS A 12 -8.25 -2.35 15.28
N ARG A 13 -8.19 -1.89 16.53
CA ARG A 13 -7.43 -0.69 16.89
C ARG A 13 -5.94 -0.87 16.64
N SER A 14 -5.37 -2.01 17.04
CA SER A 14 -3.95 -2.31 16.89
C SER A 14 -3.54 -2.40 15.44
N ILE A 15 -4.31 -3.07 14.58
CA ILE A 15 -3.97 -3.13 13.15
C ILE A 15 -4.10 -1.77 12.46
N LEU A 16 -5.10 -0.95 12.82
CA LEU A 16 -5.22 0.41 12.31
C LEU A 16 -4.05 1.28 12.79
N HIS A 17 -3.62 1.13 14.03
CA HIS A 17 -2.46 1.84 14.57
C HIS A 17 -1.18 1.47 13.82
N PHE A 18 -0.96 0.18 13.54
CA PHE A 18 0.15 -0.28 12.72
C PHE A 18 0.15 0.35 11.32
N ILE A 19 -1.02 0.34 10.64
CA ILE A 19 -1.17 0.92 9.30
C ILE A 19 -0.89 2.42 9.31
N GLN A 20 -1.37 3.14 10.33
CA GLN A 20 -1.14 4.57 10.48
C GLN A 20 0.35 4.88 10.67
N LEU A 21 1.02 4.11 11.53
CA LEU A 21 2.47 4.26 11.78
C LEU A 21 3.27 3.97 10.50
N ALA A 22 2.92 2.91 9.76
CA ALA A 22 3.60 2.56 8.51
C ALA A 22 3.52 3.66 7.43
N GLN A 23 2.58 4.60 7.54
CA GLN A 23 2.41 5.74 6.63
C GLN A 23 3.18 7.00 7.09
N TYR A 24 3.93 6.92 8.19
CA TYR A 24 4.71 8.08 8.63
C TYR A 24 5.83 8.39 7.63
N PRO A 25 6.09 9.69 7.36
CA PRO A 25 7.14 10.09 6.43
C PRO A 25 8.55 9.94 7.01
N SER A 26 8.66 9.62 8.30
CA SER A 26 9.93 9.32 8.97
C SER A 26 9.70 8.39 10.16
N HIS A 27 10.74 7.63 10.50
CA HIS A 27 10.77 6.72 11.63
C HIS A 27 12.04 6.90 12.46
N ASP A 28 11.88 6.69 13.76
CA ASP A 28 12.91 6.55 14.78
C ASP A 28 12.69 5.23 15.54
N GLU A 29 13.57 4.87 16.47
CA GLU A 29 13.44 3.61 17.21
C GLU A 29 12.18 3.57 18.08
N ASP A 30 11.66 4.71 18.54
CA ASP A 30 10.43 4.78 19.33
C ASP A 30 9.21 4.44 18.47
N THR A 31 9.08 5.06 17.29
CA THR A 31 7.99 4.78 16.35
C THR A 31 8.06 3.37 15.78
N LEU A 32 9.26 2.83 15.54
CA LEU A 32 9.43 1.41 15.20
C LEU A 32 9.03 0.49 16.37
N GLY A 33 9.33 0.89 17.60
CA GLY A 33 8.86 0.22 18.82
C GLY A 33 7.33 0.17 18.89
N TYR A 34 6.66 1.30 18.64
CA TYR A 34 5.19 1.36 18.59
C TYR A 34 4.60 0.48 17.47
N MET A 35 5.28 0.37 16.32
CA MET A 35 4.86 -0.54 15.25
C MET A 35 4.96 -2.00 15.69
N ALA A 36 6.06 -2.39 16.34
CA ALA A 36 6.23 -3.75 16.86
C ALA A 36 5.14 -4.08 17.89
N GLU A 37 4.91 -3.18 18.84
CA GLU A 37 3.89 -3.33 19.87
C GLU A 37 2.49 -3.46 19.25
N ALA A 38 2.14 -2.60 18.29
CA ALA A 38 0.86 -2.65 17.60
C ALA A 38 0.66 -4.00 16.88
N LEU A 39 1.71 -4.53 16.24
CA LEU A 39 1.64 -5.83 15.57
C LEU A 39 1.50 -6.99 16.57
N ASP A 40 2.19 -6.94 17.71
CA ASP A 40 2.07 -7.92 18.78
C ASP A 40 0.67 -7.94 19.39
N ILE A 41 0.10 -6.77 19.69
CA ILE A 41 -1.29 -6.66 20.21
C ILE A 41 -2.28 -7.23 19.18
N TRP A 42 -2.05 -6.98 17.90
CA TRP A 42 -2.89 -7.57 16.85
C TRP A 42 -2.78 -9.10 16.85
N HIS A 43 -1.57 -9.67 16.91
CA HIS A 43 -1.37 -11.12 16.97
C HIS A 43 -2.04 -11.75 18.18
N GLN A 44 -1.98 -11.10 19.35
CA GLN A 44 -2.58 -11.59 20.60
C GLN A 44 -4.12 -11.62 20.55
N HIS A 45 -4.76 -10.84 19.67
CA HIS A 45 -6.22 -10.68 19.70
C HIS A 45 -6.93 -11.06 18.40
N ARG A 46 -6.20 -11.24 17.29
CA ARG A 46 -6.78 -11.61 15.97
C ARG A 46 -7.64 -12.86 16.03
N ASP A 47 -7.34 -13.82 16.90
CA ASP A 47 -8.09 -15.08 17.01
C ASP A 47 -9.55 -14.87 17.40
N TYR A 48 -9.92 -13.68 17.91
CA TYR A 48 -11.32 -13.31 18.10
C TYR A 48 -12.15 -13.46 16.82
N PHE A 49 -11.59 -13.11 15.67
CA PHE A 49 -12.27 -13.24 14.38
C PHE A 49 -12.41 -14.70 13.93
N ILE A 50 -11.57 -15.60 14.46
CA ILE A 50 -11.72 -17.04 14.26
C ILE A 50 -12.81 -17.58 15.20
N ASP A 51 -12.72 -17.25 16.48
CA ASP A 51 -13.65 -17.68 17.52
C ASP A 51 -15.10 -17.24 17.24
N SER A 52 -15.27 -16.00 16.75
CA SER A 52 -16.57 -15.45 16.36
C SER A 52 -17.14 -16.02 15.06
N GLY A 53 -16.38 -16.87 14.35
CA GLY A 53 -16.78 -17.41 13.05
C GLY A 53 -16.69 -16.42 11.88
N ALA A 54 -16.19 -15.20 12.11
CA ALA A 54 -16.03 -14.20 11.06
C ALA A 54 -14.97 -14.60 10.02
N ARG A 55 -13.99 -15.44 10.39
CA ARG A 55 -12.93 -15.93 9.50
C ARG A 55 -12.44 -17.32 9.92
N ARG A 56 -11.93 -18.11 8.96
CA ARG A 56 -11.38 -19.46 9.25
C ARG A 56 -9.91 -19.46 9.66
N HIS A 57 -9.11 -18.60 9.04
CA HIS A 57 -7.68 -18.45 9.31
C HIS A 57 -7.19 -17.10 8.81
N PHE A 58 -5.96 -16.75 9.18
CA PHE A 58 -5.28 -15.56 8.69
C PHE A 58 -3.99 -15.85 7.92
N ASN A 59 -3.86 -17.04 7.33
CA ASN A 59 -2.85 -17.37 6.32
C ASN A 59 -3.09 -16.55 5.04
N ILE A 60 -2.86 -15.24 5.10
CA ILE A 60 -3.04 -14.29 4.02
C ILE A 60 -1.68 -13.62 3.81
N PRO A 61 -1.16 -13.59 2.58
CA PRO A 61 0.12 -12.97 2.29
C PRO A 61 0.25 -11.55 2.86
N LYS A 62 -0.82 -10.75 2.78
CA LYS A 62 -0.89 -9.38 3.34
C LYS A 62 -0.71 -9.28 4.86
N PHE A 63 -1.11 -10.31 5.61
CA PHE A 63 -0.88 -10.32 7.06
C PHE A 63 0.51 -10.85 7.38
N HIS A 64 1.02 -11.80 6.59
CA HIS A 64 2.39 -12.27 6.74
C HIS A 64 3.41 -11.16 6.41
N SER A 65 3.14 -10.34 5.40
CA SER A 65 4.03 -9.26 5.01
C SER A 65 4.28 -8.24 6.12
N LEU A 66 3.31 -8.03 7.03
CA LEU A 66 3.43 -7.08 8.14
C LEU A 66 4.64 -7.36 9.05
N LEU A 67 5.03 -8.64 9.17
CA LEU A 67 6.20 -9.06 9.94
C LEU A 67 7.51 -8.45 9.40
N HIS A 68 7.54 -8.12 8.11
CA HIS A 68 8.75 -7.66 7.42
C HIS A 68 8.80 -6.13 7.30
N TYR A 69 7.77 -5.40 7.73
CA TYR A 69 7.71 -3.94 7.55
C TYR A 69 8.80 -3.21 8.33
N ILE A 70 9.02 -3.58 9.60
CA ILE A 70 10.02 -2.91 10.46
C ILE A 70 11.42 -3.08 9.87
N ASP A 71 11.77 -4.30 9.45
CA ASP A 71 13.05 -4.56 8.80
C ASP A 71 13.12 -3.81 7.47
N SER A 72 12.07 -3.88 6.63
CA SER A 72 12.03 -3.15 5.36
C SER A 72 12.22 -1.64 5.56
N ILE A 73 11.64 -1.06 6.61
CA ILE A 73 11.80 0.36 6.93
C ILE A 73 13.25 0.68 7.32
N ARG A 74 13.89 -0.19 8.12
CA ARG A 74 15.31 -0.03 8.47
C ARG A 74 16.24 -0.12 7.26
N TRP A 75 15.94 -1.02 6.32
CA TRP A 75 16.79 -1.27 5.15
C TRP A 75 16.56 -0.32 3.98
N LEU A 76 15.31 0.07 3.74
CA LEU A 76 14.87 0.77 2.52
C LEU A 76 14.32 2.18 2.80
N GLY A 77 14.21 2.57 4.07
CA GLY A 77 13.56 3.80 4.48
C GLY A 77 12.03 3.68 4.55
N THR A 78 11.34 4.82 4.59
CA THR A 78 9.89 4.89 4.73
C THR A 78 9.14 4.24 3.57
N THR A 79 7.90 3.81 3.81
CA THR A 79 7.14 2.97 2.86
C THR A 79 6.80 3.68 1.55
N ASP A 80 6.75 5.01 1.56
CA ASP A 80 6.56 5.85 0.39
C ASP A 80 7.72 5.79 -0.61
N ASN A 81 8.94 5.46 -0.16
CA ASN A 81 10.10 5.34 -1.05
C ASN A 81 10.03 4.15 -2.01
N TYR A 82 9.24 3.13 -1.69
CA TYR A 82 9.15 1.89 -2.48
C TYR A 82 7.71 1.41 -2.69
N ASN A 83 6.73 2.29 -2.47
CA ASN A 83 5.34 2.00 -2.85
C ASN A 83 5.16 2.08 -4.39
N THR A 84 4.04 1.56 -4.88
CA THR A 84 3.73 1.56 -6.31
C THR A 84 2.82 2.72 -6.72
N GLU A 85 2.46 3.63 -5.81
CA GLU A 85 1.44 4.66 -6.07
C GLU A 85 1.87 5.61 -7.19
N ALA A 86 3.14 6.02 -7.19
CA ALA A 86 3.71 6.85 -8.24
C ALA A 86 3.62 6.17 -9.62
N PHE A 87 4.00 4.89 -9.69
CA PHE A 87 3.93 4.11 -10.93
C PHE A 87 2.49 3.89 -11.40
N GLU A 88 1.55 3.63 -10.47
CA GLU A 88 0.13 3.49 -10.82
C GLU A 88 -0.50 4.79 -11.29
N ARG A 89 -0.04 5.94 -10.78
CA ARG A 89 -0.44 7.25 -11.30
C ARG A 89 0.09 7.44 -12.72
N LEU A 90 1.38 7.15 -12.94
CA LEU A 90 2.02 7.23 -14.26
C LEU A 90 1.37 6.27 -15.27
N HIS A 91 0.87 5.11 -14.84
CA HIS A 91 0.13 4.19 -15.71
C HIS A 91 -1.12 4.81 -16.33
N ILE A 92 -1.74 5.82 -15.71
CA ILE A 92 -2.89 6.51 -16.32
C ILE A 92 -2.44 7.21 -17.60
N ASP A 93 -1.44 8.08 -17.47
CA ASP A 93 -1.01 8.94 -18.56
C ASP A 93 -0.19 8.16 -19.61
N LEU A 94 0.72 7.31 -19.16
CA LEU A 94 1.65 6.58 -20.04
C LEU A 94 1.04 5.33 -20.67
N ALA A 95 0.15 4.62 -19.97
CA ALA A 95 -0.43 3.38 -20.49
C ALA A 95 -1.90 3.55 -20.92
N LYS A 96 -2.78 4.05 -20.04
CA LYS A 96 -4.23 4.08 -20.34
C LYS A 96 -4.58 5.10 -21.42
N GLU A 97 -4.05 6.32 -21.37
CA GLU A 97 -4.34 7.32 -22.41
C GLU A 97 -3.69 6.95 -23.75
N GLY A 98 -2.43 6.48 -23.73
CA GLY A 98 -1.78 5.97 -24.93
C GLY A 98 -2.56 4.80 -25.57
N TRP A 99 -3.06 3.87 -24.75
CA TRP A 99 -3.90 2.77 -25.22
C TRP A 99 -5.18 3.29 -25.89
N ARG A 100 -5.91 4.20 -25.23
CA ARG A 100 -7.16 4.80 -25.76
C ARG A 100 -6.94 5.59 -27.04
N ALA A 101 -5.79 6.23 -27.19
CA ALA A 101 -5.43 6.98 -28.40
C ALA A 101 -4.97 6.07 -29.56
N SER A 102 -4.70 4.79 -29.29
CA SER A 102 -4.29 3.82 -30.31
C SER A 102 -5.48 3.20 -31.03
N ASN A 103 -5.23 2.58 -32.18
CA ASN A 103 -6.22 1.75 -32.88
C ASN A 103 -6.30 0.31 -32.33
N HIS A 104 -5.61 0.02 -31.22
CA HIS A 104 -5.47 -1.30 -30.57
C HIS A 104 -4.81 -2.42 -31.40
N ARG A 105 -4.32 -2.15 -32.61
CA ARG A 105 -3.60 -3.11 -33.47
C ARG A 105 -2.14 -2.71 -33.56
N ASP A 106 -1.23 -3.58 -33.11
CA ASP A 106 0.20 -3.23 -33.00
C ASP A 106 0.37 -1.87 -32.29
N HIS A 107 -0.19 -1.80 -31.08
CA HIS A 107 -0.44 -0.57 -30.35
C HIS A 107 0.81 -0.03 -29.64
N PHE A 108 1.81 -0.88 -29.33
CA PHE A 108 3.01 -0.46 -28.61
C PHE A 108 3.75 0.71 -29.31
N PRO A 109 4.07 0.66 -30.62
CA PRO A 109 4.67 1.79 -31.33
C PRO A 109 3.78 3.05 -31.31
N GLN A 110 2.46 2.88 -31.37
CA GLN A 110 1.51 3.98 -31.34
C GLN A 110 1.48 4.66 -29.96
N MET A 111 1.51 3.88 -28.88
CA MET A 111 1.57 4.37 -27.50
C MET A 111 2.87 5.13 -27.24
N VAL A 112 4.01 4.60 -27.68
CA VAL A 112 5.31 5.29 -27.59
C VAL A 112 5.28 6.62 -28.35
N THR A 113 4.71 6.62 -29.57
CA THR A 113 4.57 7.85 -30.37
C THR A 113 3.63 8.85 -29.71
N PHE A 114 2.56 8.39 -29.05
CA PHE A 114 1.66 9.23 -28.29
C PHE A 114 2.39 9.93 -27.14
N ILE A 115 3.16 9.19 -26.35
CA ILE A 115 3.94 9.73 -25.22
C ILE A 115 4.95 10.78 -25.71
N ASP A 116 5.74 10.46 -26.75
CA ASP A 116 6.73 11.39 -27.34
C ASP A 116 6.08 12.72 -27.80
N ARG A 117 4.86 12.66 -28.34
CA ARG A 117 4.10 13.87 -28.69
C ARG A 117 3.64 14.65 -27.48
N GLN A 118 3.16 13.99 -26.43
CA GLN A 118 2.74 14.66 -25.19
C GLN A 118 3.93 15.36 -24.51
N GLU A 119 5.09 14.71 -24.46
CA GLU A 119 6.32 15.30 -23.92
C GLU A 119 6.75 16.55 -24.71
N LYS A 120 6.70 16.50 -26.04
CA LYS A 120 7.02 17.66 -26.90
C LYS A 120 6.07 18.84 -26.67
N VAL A 121 4.77 18.59 -26.60
CA VAL A 121 3.78 19.64 -26.30
C VAL A 121 4.03 20.24 -24.93
N SER A 122 4.20 19.40 -23.90
CA SER A 122 4.47 19.88 -22.53
C SER A 122 5.76 20.69 -22.43
N SER A 123 6.81 20.30 -23.17
CA SER A 123 8.08 21.04 -23.20
C SER A 123 7.97 22.41 -23.89
N TYR A 124 7.09 22.52 -24.88
CA TYR A 124 6.81 23.77 -25.57
C TYR A 124 5.98 24.73 -24.71
N ASP A 125 5.00 24.21 -23.98
CA ASP A 125 4.14 25.02 -23.09
C ASP A 125 4.89 25.59 -21.87
N PHE A 126 6.05 25.02 -21.53
CA PHE A 126 6.90 25.49 -20.42
C PHE A 126 7.82 26.67 -20.82
N TYR A 127 7.90 26.99 -22.11
CA TYR A 127 8.70 28.08 -22.68
C TYR A 127 7.85 29.33 -22.92
#